data_AF-A0A1H4FEV7-F1
#
_entry.id   AF-A0A1H4FEV7-F1
#
_cell.length_a   1.000
_cell.length_b   1.000
_cell.length_c   1.000
_cell.angle_alpha   90.00
_cell.angle_beta   90.00
_cell.angle_gamma   90.00
#
_symmetry.space_group_name_H-M   'P 1'
#
loop_
_entity.id
_entity.type
_entity.pdbx_description
1 polymer ?
#
loop_
_entity_poly.entity_id
_entity_poly.type
_entity_poly.pdbx_seq_one_letter_code
_entity_poly.pdbx_strand_id
1 'polypeptide(L)' 'MILVERIRNFLSETNDISKAVDAAVVSCINDGILTEFLSIHRSEVLDVCITEFDEKTFIEGIKEASSSDK' A
#
# COMPACT_ATOMS: atom_id res chain seq x y z
N MET A 1 2.44 -6.73 -8.48
CA MET A 1 1.00 -6.73 -8.10
C MET A 1 0.56 -5.27 -8.00
N ILE A 2 -0.40 -4.85 -8.82
CA ILE A 2 -0.79 -3.43 -8.98
C ILE A 2 -1.17 -2.76 -7.65
N LEU A 3 -1.91 -3.46 -6.78
CA LEU A 3 -2.32 -2.92 -5.49
C LEU A 3 -1.10 -2.60 -4.60
N VAL A 4 -0.15 -3.52 -4.49
CA VAL A 4 1.06 -3.34 -3.67
C VAL A 4 1.88 -2.16 -4.16
N GLU A 5 2.03 -2.00 -5.47
CA GLU A 5 2.75 -0.86 -6.06
C GLU A 5 2.13 0.49 -5.69
N ARG A 6 0.79 0.58 -5.73
CA ARG A 6 0.09 1.78 -5.26
C ARG A 6 0.25 2.02 -3.77
N ILE A 7 0.18 0.96 -2.96
CA ILE A 7 0.45 1.06 -1.52
C ILE A 7 1.83 1.66 -1.29
N ARG A 8 2.87 1.20 -2.01
CA ARG A 8 4.23 1.75 -1.87
C ARG A 8 4.29 3.24 -2.21
N ASN A 9 3.64 3.66 -3.29
CA ASN A 9 3.61 5.07 -3.70
C ASN A 9 2.87 5.95 -2.68
N PHE A 10 1.69 5.55 -2.23
CA PHE A 10 0.98 6.33 -1.22
C PHE A 10 1.68 6.31 0.14
N LEU A 11 2.47 5.27 0.43
CA LEU A 11 3.19 5.17 1.68
C LEU A 11 4.44 6.05 1.71
N SER A 12 5.12 6.24 0.59
CA SER A 12 6.21 7.24 0.51
C SER A 12 5.68 8.68 0.68
N GLU A 13 4.42 8.94 0.33
CA GLU A 13 3.77 10.24 0.51
C GLU A 13 3.19 10.45 1.91
N THR A 14 2.52 9.43 2.48
CA THR A 14 1.77 9.55 3.74
C THR A 14 2.54 9.12 4.98
N ASN A 15 3.56 8.26 4.80
CA ASN A 15 4.31 7.59 5.86
C ASN A 15 3.41 6.86 6.89
N ASP A 16 2.20 6.47 6.48
CA ASP A 16 1.17 5.81 7.27
C ASP A 16 0.58 4.66 6.45
N ILE A 17 0.88 3.41 6.83
CA ILE A 17 0.48 2.22 6.07
C ILE A 17 -1.04 2.10 5.94
N SER A 18 -1.78 2.44 6.99
CA SER A 18 -3.25 2.33 6.94
C SER A 18 -3.81 3.30 5.91
N LYS A 19 -3.32 4.54 5.88
CA LYS A 19 -3.74 5.53 4.88
C LYS A 19 -3.27 5.17 3.47
N ALA A 20 -2.07 4.62 3.34
CA ALA A 20 -1.53 4.22 2.06
C ALA A 20 -2.32 3.05 1.43
N VAL A 21 -2.70 2.06 2.23
CA VAL A 21 -3.56 0.95 1.78
C VAL A 21 -4.94 1.46 1.40
N ASP A 22 -5.52 2.32 2.22
CA ASP A 22 -6.83 2.92 1.95
C ASP A 22 -6.84 3.70 0.62
N ALA A 23 -5.84 4.56 0.42
CA ALA A 23 -5.66 5.34 -0.80
C ALA A 23 -5.40 4.46 -2.03
N ALA A 24 -4.58 3.41 -1.89
CA ALA A 24 -4.30 2.46 -2.95
C ALA A 24 -5.56 1.70 -3.40
N VAL A 25 -6.38 1.26 -2.45
CA VAL A 25 -7.65 0.56 -2.74
C VAL A 25 -8.62 1.50 -3.46
N VAL A 26 -8.79 2.74 -2.95
CA VAL A 26 -9.65 3.75 -3.60
C VAL A 26 -9.18 4.06 -5.02
N SER A 27 -7.86 4.22 -5.18
CA SER A 27 -7.25 4.48 -6.48
C SER A 27 -7.48 3.32 -7.47
N CYS A 28 -7.31 2.07 -7.03
CA CYS A 28 -7.61 0.89 -7.85
C CYS A 28 -9.09 0.81 -8.25
N ILE A 29 -10.01 1.08 -7.32
CA ILE A 29 -11.46 1.10 -7.57
C ILE A 29 -11.81 2.13 -8.65
N ASN A 30 -11.26 3.34 -8.55
CA ASN A 30 -11.47 4.42 -9.51
C ASN A 30 -10.99 4.07 -10.91
N ASP A 31 -9.88 3.33 -11.01
CA ASP A 31 -9.30 2.92 -12.29
C ASP A 31 -9.94 1.64 -12.86
N GLY A 32 -10.98 1.11 -12.21
CA GLY A 32 -11.64 -0.12 -12.66
C GLY A 32 -10.86 -1.40 -12.34
N ILE A 33 -9.83 -1.31 -11.49
CA ILE A 33 -8.93 -2.43 -11.18
C ILE A 33 -9.43 -3.16 -9.95
N LEU A 34 -9.76 -4.44 -10.12
CA LEU A 34 -10.27 -5.28 -9.04
C LEU A 34 -11.50 -4.67 -8.34
N THR A 35 -12.25 -3.80 -9.02
CA THR A 35 -13.29 -2.95 -8.40
C THR A 35 -14.35 -3.76 -7.65
N GLU A 36 -14.88 -4.82 -8.25
CA GLU A 36 -15.89 -5.66 -7.61
C GLU A 36 -15.34 -6.36 -6.36
N PHE A 37 -14.13 -6.91 -6.46
CA PHE A 37 -13.44 -7.57 -5.36
C PHE A 37 -13.08 -6.58 -4.23
N LEU A 38 -12.47 -5.45 -4.56
CA LEU A 38 -12.03 -4.44 -3.60
C LEU A 38 -13.20 -3.69 -2.96
N SER A 39 -14.33 -3.54 -3.65
CA SER A 39 -15.52 -2.88 -3.09
C SER A 39 -16.18 -3.76 -2.02
N ILE A 40 -16.17 -5.08 -2.20
CA ILE A 40 -16.74 -6.04 -1.24
C ILE A 40 -15.75 -6.34 -0.10
N HIS A 41 -14.49 -6.58 -0.43
CA HIS A 41 -13.46 -7.06 0.50
C HIS A 41 -12.53 -5.96 1.01
N ARG A 42 -12.92 -4.68 0.91
CA ARG A 42 -12.08 -3.53 1.31
C ARG A 42 -11.48 -3.68 2.70
N SER A 43 -12.31 -4.07 3.67
CA SER A 43 -11.89 -4.21 5.07
C SER A 43 -10.95 -5.39 5.28
N GLU A 44 -11.19 -6.51 4.60
CA GLU A 44 -10.32 -7.69 4.66
C GLU A 44 -8.98 -7.43 3.98
N VAL A 45 -8.98 -6.73 2.84
CA VAL A 45 -7.75 -6.33 2.15
C VAL A 45 -6.95 -5.35 3.02
N LEU A 46 -7.62 -4.43 3.73
CA LEU A 46 -6.95 -3.56 4.70
C LEU A 46 -6.30 -4.37 5.83
N ASP A 47 -7.07 -5.28 6.43
CA ASP A 47 -6.61 -6.09 7.57
C ASP A 47 -5.48 -7.05 7.19
N VAL A 48 -5.63 -7.79 6.09
CA VAL A 48 -4.60 -8.68 5.54
C VAL A 48 -3.37 -7.90 5.12
N CYS A 49 -3.53 -6.76 4.43
CA CYS A 49 -2.37 -5.94 4.10
C CYS A 49 -1.72 -5.42 5.38
N ILE A 50 -2.42 -4.83 6.33
CA ILE A 50 -1.77 -4.29 7.55
C ILE A 50 -1.09 -5.39 8.37
N THR A 51 -1.68 -6.59 8.45
CA THR A 51 -1.13 -7.72 9.23
C THR A 51 0.02 -8.44 8.54
N GLU A 52 -0.06 -8.67 7.22
CA GLU A 52 0.99 -9.35 6.44
C GLU A 52 2.08 -8.39 5.95
N PHE A 53 1.80 -7.09 5.90
CA PHE A 53 2.77 -6.08 5.52
C PHE A 53 3.71 -5.88 6.69
N ASP A 54 4.73 -6.72 6.72
CA ASP A 54 5.79 -6.72 7.73
C ASP A 54 6.49 -5.36 7.69
N GLU A 55 6.11 -4.51 8.65
CA GLU A 55 6.53 -3.12 8.79
C GLU A 55 8.07 -3.01 8.75
N LYS A 56 8.79 -4.04 9.23
CA LYS A 56 10.26 -4.09 9.19
C LYS A 56 10.81 -4.20 7.77
N THR A 57 10.33 -5.17 6.99
CA THR A 57 10.83 -5.38 5.62
C THR A 57 10.52 -4.19 4.73
N PHE A 58 9.39 -3.53 4.95
CA PHE A 58 9.01 -2.36 4.18
C PHE A 58 9.76 -1.08 4.59
N ILE A 59 9.91 -0.82 5.90
CA ILE A 59 10.71 0.32 6.39
C ILE A 59 12.17 0.14 5.98
N GLU A 60 12.74 -1.06 6.07
CA GLU A 60 14.09 -1.34 5.57
C GLU A 60 14.19 -1.10 4.05
N GLY A 61 13.21 -1.53 3.26
CA GLY A 61 13.15 -1.28 1.81
C GLY A 61 13.01 0.19 1.40
N ILE A 62 12.29 1.02 2.18
CA ILE A 62 12.23 2.48 1.95
C ILE A 62 13.52 3.17 2.43
N LYS A 63 14.09 2.71 3.55
CA LYS A 63 15.27 3.35 4.15
C LYS A 63 16.53 3.12 3.33
N GLU A 64 16.64 2.00 2.60
CA GLU A 64 17.73 1.77 1.64
C GLU A 64 17.65 2.67 0.40
N ALA A 65 16.46 3.12 -0.02
CA ALA A 65 16.32 4.06 -1.15
C ALA A 65 16.65 5.52 -0.78
N SER A 66 16.81 5.83 0.51
CA SER A 66 16.98 7.21 1.01
C SER A 66 18.40 7.54 1.48
N SER A 67 19.37 6.65 1.30
CA SER A 67 20.75 6.91 1.73
C SER A 67 21.78 6.18 0.87
N SER A 68 22.06 6.71 -0.33
CA SER A 68 23.38 6.67 -0.98
C SER A 68 23.45 7.68 -2.13
N ASP A 69 23.28 8.95 -1.80
CA ASP A 69 23.94 10.07 -2.50
C ASP A 69 24.85 10.75 -1.48
N LYS A 70 26.06 10.20 -1.28
CA LYS A 70 27.24 10.97 -0.85
C LYS A 70 28.54 10.24 -1.15
#